data_AF-A0A2X3EHF0-F1
#
_entry.id   AF-A0A2X3EHF0-F1
#
_cell.length_a   1.000
_cell.length_b   1.000
_cell.length_c   1.000
_cell.angle_alpha   90.00
_cell.angle_beta   90.00
_cell.angle_gamma   90.00
#
_symmetry.space_group_name_H-M   'P 1'
#
loop_
_entity.id
_entity.type
_entity.pdbx_description
1 polymer ?
#
loop_
_entity_poly.entity_id
_entity_poly.type
_entity_poly.pdbx_seq_one_letter_code
_entity_poly.pdbx_strand_id
1 'polypeptide(L)'
;MIFSVESEGRREALSEMLARIKVAPKHVLRLEEATGNGRYLMIGAAEHGFIDSQRGLALICESDLLGERVARRRQDSRRTINPDTLIRNLAELHIGQPVVHLEHGVGRYAGMTTLEAGGITGEYLMLTYANDAKLYVPVSSLHLISRYAGGAEENAPLHKLGGDAWTRARQKAAEKVRDVAAELLDIYAQRAAEGGFCL
;
A
#
# COMPACT_ATOMS: atom_id res chain seq x y z
N MET A 1 21.17 -2.44 30.04
CA MET A 1 19.82 -2.89 29.63
C MET A 1 19.32 -1.98 28.53
N ILE A 2 18.83 -2.52 27.42
CA ILE A 2 18.43 -1.79 26.23
C ILE A 2 16.97 -2.12 25.93
N PHE A 3 16.16 -1.09 25.70
CA PHE A 3 14.78 -1.21 25.25
C PHE A 3 14.72 -0.94 23.75
N SER A 4 14.21 -1.90 22.98
CA SER A 4 13.98 -1.75 21.54
C SER A 4 12.52 -1.45 21.26
N VAL A 5 12.25 -0.37 20.54
CA VAL A 5 10.91 0.05 20.11
C VAL A 5 10.82 0.24 18.60
N GLU A 6 9.67 -0.02 18.00
CA GLU A 6 9.54 -0.01 16.53
C GLU A 6 9.44 1.40 15.94
N SER A 7 8.96 2.38 16.71
CA SER A 7 8.67 3.73 16.19
C SER A 7 8.88 4.83 17.23
N GLU A 8 9.03 6.05 16.73
CA GLU A 8 9.19 7.28 17.52
C GLU A 8 8.03 7.48 18.51
N GLY A 9 6.78 7.35 18.07
CA GLY A 9 5.61 7.51 18.95
C GLY A 9 5.57 6.46 20.08
N ARG A 10 6.09 5.26 19.83
CA ARG A 10 6.21 4.23 20.87
C ARG A 10 7.38 4.47 21.82
N ARG A 11 8.44 5.10 21.33
CA ARG A 11 9.56 5.59 22.15
C ARG A 11 9.05 6.53 23.23
N GLU A 12 8.18 7.46 22.87
CA GLU A 12 7.56 8.41 23.80
C GLU A 12 6.69 7.70 24.83
N ALA A 13 5.80 6.80 24.39
CA ALA A 13 4.95 6.01 25.28
C ALA A 13 5.75 5.18 26.30
N LEU A 14 6.82 4.51 25.84
CA LEU A 14 7.67 3.71 26.72
C LEU A 14 8.50 4.59 27.66
N SER A 15 8.98 5.75 27.19
CA SER A 15 9.66 6.72 28.03
C SER A 15 8.76 7.29 29.13
N GLU A 16 7.48 7.56 28.81
CA GLU A 16 6.50 8.03 29.79
C GLU A 16 6.20 6.96 30.84
N MET A 17 6.04 5.70 30.42
CA MET A 17 5.84 4.57 31.32
C MET A 17 7.05 4.36 32.25
N LEU A 18 8.27 4.44 31.73
CA LEU A 18 9.50 4.34 32.51
C LEU A 18 9.70 5.55 33.44
N ALA A 19 9.24 6.74 33.07
CA ALA A 19 9.30 7.92 33.93
C ALA A 19 8.49 7.71 35.24
N ARG A 20 7.37 6.98 35.18
CA ARG A 20 6.56 6.63 36.37
C ARG A 20 7.33 5.81 37.40
N ILE A 21 8.28 4.98 36.94
CA ILE A 21 9.17 4.19 37.79
C ILE A 21 10.54 4.85 38.01
N LYS A 22 10.67 6.17 37.73
CA LYS A 22 11.90 6.97 37.87
C LYS A 22 13.08 6.42 37.06
N VAL A 23 12.78 5.82 35.91
CA VAL A 23 13.77 5.28 34.99
C VAL A 23 13.85 6.19 33.76
N ALA A 24 15.00 6.83 33.56
CA ALA A 24 15.27 7.65 32.37
C ALA A 24 16.33 6.94 31.50
N PRO A 25 15.93 6.18 30.46
CA PRO A 25 16.89 5.54 29.57
C PRO A 25 17.54 6.58 28.63
N LYS A 26 18.83 6.39 28.33
CA LYS A 26 19.55 7.21 27.34
C LYS A 26 19.24 6.73 25.92
N HIS A 27 18.97 7.67 25.02
CA HIS A 27 18.76 7.33 23.61
C HIS A 27 20.07 6.95 22.94
N VAL A 28 20.09 5.83 22.24
CA VAL A 28 21.24 5.34 21.47
C VAL A 28 20.77 4.90 20.08
N LEU A 29 21.60 5.17 19.07
CA LEU A 29 21.33 4.76 17.70
C LEU A 29 22.00 3.42 17.38
N ARG A 30 23.08 3.11 18.09
CA ARG A 30 23.87 1.89 17.87
C ARG A 30 23.98 1.09 19.16
N LEU A 31 23.99 -0.24 19.01
CA LEU A 31 24.16 -1.16 20.12
C LEU A 31 25.50 -0.95 20.85
N GLU A 32 26.53 -0.52 20.13
CA GLU A 32 27.88 -0.26 20.66
C GLU A 32 27.96 0.97 21.56
N GLU A 33 27.01 1.90 21.45
CA GLU A 33 26.94 3.09 22.31
C GLU A 33 26.43 2.76 23.72
N ALA A 34 25.78 1.60 23.87
CA ALA A 34 25.28 1.11 25.14
C ALA A 34 26.42 0.50 25.99
N THR A 35 27.25 1.36 26.55
CA THR A 35 28.42 0.96 27.37
C THR A 35 28.20 1.17 28.87
N GLY A 36 28.34 0.10 29.65
CA GLY A 36 28.23 0.10 31.11
C GLY A 36 26.85 -0.26 31.67
N ASN A 37 26.64 -0.03 32.97
CA ASN A 37 25.40 -0.34 33.70
C ASN A 37 24.26 0.67 33.46
N GLY A 38 24.15 1.17 32.24
CA GLY A 38 23.10 2.11 31.83
C GLY A 38 21.81 1.42 31.39
N ARG A 39 20.75 2.22 31.33
CA ARG A 39 19.49 1.89 30.68
C ARG A 39 19.43 2.70 29.38
N TYR A 40 19.18 2.02 28.28
CA TYR A 40 19.22 2.62 26.94
C TYR A 40 17.94 2.35 26.18
N LEU A 41 17.63 3.22 25.22
CA LEU A 41 16.45 3.16 24.38
C LEU A 41 16.88 3.29 22.92
N MET A 42 16.46 2.36 22.08
CA MET A 42 16.79 2.33 20.65
C MET A 42 15.55 2.07 19.81
N ILE A 43 15.56 2.58 18.58
CA ILE A 43 14.50 2.31 17.61
C ILE A 43 14.98 1.18 16.70
N GLY A 44 14.21 0.09 16.64
CA GLY A 44 14.56 -1.11 15.89
C GLY A 44 13.38 -2.06 15.73
N ALA A 45 13.42 -2.86 14.68
CA ALA A 45 12.41 -3.88 14.37
C ALA A 45 12.65 -5.20 15.12
N ALA A 46 13.28 -5.17 16.30
CA ALA A 46 13.53 -6.37 17.08
C ALA A 46 12.21 -6.87 17.69
N GLU A 47 11.87 -8.13 17.39
CA GLU A 47 10.61 -8.74 17.83
C GLU A 47 10.75 -9.43 19.19
N HIS A 48 11.93 -9.99 19.48
CA HIS A 48 12.24 -10.72 20.71
C HIS A 48 13.48 -10.18 21.41
N GLY A 49 13.38 -9.98 22.72
CA GLY A 49 14.50 -9.66 23.58
C GLY A 49 15.39 -10.87 23.84
N PHE A 50 16.61 -10.59 24.30
CA PHE A 50 17.55 -11.62 24.72
C PHE A 50 18.48 -11.08 25.82
N ILE A 51 19.11 -12.01 26.55
CA ILE A 51 20.13 -11.71 27.55
C ILE A 51 21.44 -12.32 27.09
N ASP A 52 22.44 -11.48 26.86
CA ASP A 52 23.82 -11.88 26.60
C ASP A 52 24.59 -11.88 27.91
N SER A 53 24.84 -13.08 28.44
CA SER A 53 25.59 -13.28 29.68
C SER A 53 27.09 -12.96 29.55
N GLN A 54 27.66 -12.98 28.34
CA GLN A 54 29.08 -12.68 28.13
C GLN A 54 29.36 -11.18 28.23
N ARG A 55 28.43 -10.36 27.73
CA ARG A 55 28.55 -8.89 27.74
C ARG A 55 27.77 -8.22 28.88
N GLY A 56 27.03 -9.01 29.68
CA GLY A 56 26.14 -8.46 30.70
C GLY A 56 25.03 -7.60 30.11
N LEU A 57 24.61 -7.90 28.88
CA LEU A 57 23.68 -7.08 28.10
C LEU A 57 22.29 -7.73 28.11
N ALA A 58 21.26 -6.93 28.35
CA ALA A 58 19.87 -7.37 28.20
C ALA A 58 19.20 -6.47 27.17
N LEU A 59 18.71 -7.06 26.07
CA LEU A 59 17.81 -6.43 25.12
C LEU A 59 16.38 -6.83 25.48
N ILE A 60 15.53 -5.84 25.68
CA ILE A 60 14.12 -6.03 25.99
C ILE A 60 13.34 -5.39 24.84
N CYS A 61 12.54 -6.18 24.15
CA CYS A 61 11.66 -5.67 23.12
C CYS A 61 10.32 -5.28 23.72
N GLU A 62 9.61 -4.38 23.05
CA GLU A 62 8.25 -4.00 23.43
C GLU A 62 7.32 -5.22 23.57
N SER A 63 7.50 -6.23 22.70
CA SER A 63 6.75 -7.49 22.72
C SER A 63 6.91 -8.27 24.03
N ASP A 64 8.08 -8.17 24.67
CA ASP A 64 8.36 -8.87 25.93
C ASP A 64 7.70 -8.16 27.13
N LEU A 65 7.46 -6.85 27.01
CA LEU A 65 6.85 -6.02 28.06
C LEU A 65 5.32 -5.99 27.99
N LEU A 66 4.76 -5.98 26.78
CA LEU A 66 3.32 -5.81 26.52
C LEU A 66 2.62 -7.10 26.06
N GLY A 67 3.35 -8.22 25.96
CA GLY A 67 2.82 -9.52 25.54
C GLY A 67 2.71 -9.67 24.02
N GLU A 68 2.21 -10.84 23.58
CA GLU A 68 2.05 -11.20 22.16
C GLU A 68 1.37 -10.08 21.38
N ARG A 69 2.17 -9.39 20.56
CA ARG A 69 1.63 -8.46 19.58
C ARG A 69 0.91 -9.29 18.52
N VAL A 70 -0.36 -8.99 18.32
CA VAL A 70 -0.97 -9.21 17.01
C VAL A 70 -0.14 -8.38 16.03
N ALA A 71 0.76 -9.04 15.31
CA ALA A 71 1.48 -8.43 14.22
C ALA A 71 0.45 -7.93 13.22
N ARG A 72 0.04 -6.67 13.36
CA ARG A 72 -0.59 -5.94 12.27
C ARG A 72 0.53 -5.74 11.27
N ARG A 73 0.76 -6.80 10.47
CA ARG A 73 1.45 -6.74 9.20
C ARG A 73 0.96 -5.45 8.58
N ARG A 74 1.86 -4.50 8.33
CA ARG A 74 1.54 -3.34 7.51
C ARG A 74 1.02 -3.93 6.21
N GLN A 75 -0.31 -4.03 6.13
CA GLN A 75 -0.99 -4.46 4.95
C GLN A 75 -0.72 -3.32 3.99
N ASP A 76 0.26 -3.54 3.14
CA ASP A 76 0.65 -2.64 2.09
C ASP A 76 -0.65 -2.13 1.47
N SER A 77 -0.90 -0.83 1.57
CA SER A 77 -2.19 -0.20 1.25
C SER A 77 -2.47 -0.20 -0.25
N ARG A 78 -1.78 -1.06 -1.01
CA ARG A 78 -2.23 -1.57 -2.30
C ARG A 78 -3.43 -2.49 -2.08
N ARG A 79 -4.58 -1.85 -1.86
CA ARG A 79 -5.87 -2.25 -2.42
C ARG A 79 -6.05 -3.77 -2.51
N THR A 80 -6.38 -4.40 -1.39
CA THR A 80 -7.06 -5.71 -1.40
C THR A 80 -8.47 -5.48 -1.96
N ILE A 81 -8.56 -5.22 -3.27
CA ILE A 81 -9.83 -5.33 -3.95
C ILE A 81 -10.09 -6.83 -3.99
N ASN A 82 -11.05 -7.31 -3.20
CA ASN A 82 -11.38 -8.72 -3.17
C ASN A 82 -11.66 -9.18 -4.61
N PRO A 83 -10.98 -10.22 -5.10
CA PRO A 83 -11.20 -10.72 -6.46
C PRO A 83 -12.66 -11.10 -6.67
N ASP A 84 -13.34 -11.63 -5.64
CA ASP A 84 -14.77 -11.92 -5.68
C ASP A 84 -15.66 -10.68 -5.90
N THR A 85 -15.30 -9.53 -5.32
CA THR A 85 -16.02 -8.28 -5.59
C THR A 85 -15.72 -7.73 -6.98
N LEU A 86 -14.52 -7.94 -7.53
CA LEU A 86 -14.22 -7.57 -8.92
C LEU A 86 -14.99 -8.46 -9.90
N ILE A 87 -14.99 -9.78 -9.66
CA ILE A 87 -15.74 -10.74 -10.45
C ILE A 87 -17.24 -10.43 -10.40
N ARG A 88 -17.79 -10.10 -9.22
CA ARG A 88 -19.20 -9.68 -9.09
C ARG A 88 -19.48 -8.39 -9.86
N ASN A 89 -18.62 -7.38 -9.75
CA ASN A 89 -18.78 -6.12 -10.48
C ASN A 89 -18.60 -6.28 -12.01
N LEU A 90 -17.82 -7.27 -12.46
CA LEU A 90 -17.61 -7.59 -13.88
C LEU A 90 -18.69 -8.54 -14.42
N ALA A 91 -19.35 -9.32 -13.57
CA ALA A 91 -20.52 -10.13 -13.95
C ALA A 91 -21.76 -9.25 -14.22
N GLU A 92 -21.83 -8.06 -13.61
CA GLU A 92 -22.88 -7.06 -13.87
C GLU A 92 -22.60 -6.19 -15.10
N LEU A 93 -21.51 -6.45 -15.83
CA LEU A 93 -21.11 -5.65 -16.97
C LEU A 93 -21.90 -6.00 -18.23
N HIS A 94 -22.40 -4.99 -18.94
CA HIS A 94 -23.15 -5.17 -20.17
C HIS A 94 -22.24 -5.08 -21.39
N ILE A 95 -22.57 -5.82 -22.46
CA ILE A 95 -21.84 -5.75 -23.73
C ILE A 95 -21.88 -4.30 -24.24
N GLY A 96 -20.72 -3.76 -24.61
CA GLY A 96 -20.53 -2.38 -25.04
C GLY A 96 -20.10 -1.41 -23.95
N GLN A 97 -20.13 -1.83 -22.67
CA GLN A 97 -19.76 -0.99 -21.53
C GLN A 97 -18.26 -0.67 -21.51
N PRO A 98 -17.85 0.56 -21.17
CA PRO A 98 -16.45 0.95 -21.15
C PRO A 98 -15.70 0.35 -19.95
N VAL A 99 -14.55 -0.23 -20.25
CA VAL A 99 -13.69 -0.95 -19.32
C VAL A 99 -12.27 -0.43 -19.44
N VAL A 100 -11.59 -0.32 -18.30
CA VAL A 100 -10.18 0.07 -18.23
C VAL A 100 -9.35 -1.16 -17.94
N HIS A 101 -8.42 -1.46 -18.84
CA HIS A 101 -7.33 -2.37 -18.57
C HIS A 101 -6.13 -1.58 -18.04
N LEU A 102 -5.50 -2.06 -16.96
CA LEU A 102 -4.37 -1.34 -16.33
C LEU A 102 -3.22 -1.05 -17.31
N GLU A 103 -2.89 -2.00 -18.17
CA GLU A 103 -1.80 -1.89 -19.15
C GLU A 103 -2.20 -1.31 -20.52
N HIS A 104 -3.38 -1.66 -21.05
CA HIS A 104 -3.79 -1.28 -22.41
C HIS A 104 -4.73 -0.08 -22.46
N GLY A 105 -5.23 0.36 -21.31
CA GLY A 105 -6.15 1.49 -21.20
C GLY A 105 -7.59 1.14 -21.50
N VAL A 106 -8.34 2.15 -21.95
CA VAL A 106 -9.80 2.08 -22.07
C VAL A 106 -10.23 1.38 -23.36
N GLY A 107 -11.05 0.34 -23.20
CA GLY A 107 -11.71 -0.42 -24.25
C GLY A 107 -13.18 -0.67 -23.92
N ARG A 108 -13.86 -1.48 -24.72
CA ARG A 108 -15.27 -1.87 -24.51
C ARG A 108 -15.40 -3.36 -24.29
N TYR A 109 -16.25 -3.76 -23.35
CA TYR A 109 -16.55 -5.17 -23.13
C TYR A 109 -17.34 -5.76 -24.29
N ALA A 110 -16.87 -6.87 -24.85
CA ALA A 110 -17.48 -7.55 -25.99
C ALA A 110 -18.08 -8.93 -25.63
N GLY A 111 -18.08 -9.29 -24.35
CA GLY A 111 -18.59 -10.57 -23.87
C GLY A 111 -17.49 -11.52 -23.37
N MET A 112 -17.90 -12.72 -22.97
CA MET A 112 -17.00 -13.83 -22.66
C MET A 112 -16.95 -14.80 -23.83
N THR A 113 -15.79 -15.40 -24.05
CA THR A 113 -15.60 -16.47 -25.01
C THR A 113 -14.78 -17.59 -24.39
N THR A 114 -15.11 -18.82 -24.74
CA THR A 114 -14.32 -19.99 -24.36
C THR A 114 -13.40 -20.31 -25.53
N LEU A 115 -12.09 -20.29 -25.27
CA LEU A 115 -11.08 -20.64 -26.26
C LEU A 115 -10.37 -21.91 -25.81
N GLU A 116 -10.10 -22.79 -26.75
CA GLU A 116 -9.30 -23.98 -26.52
C GLU A 116 -7.88 -23.71 -27.02
N ALA A 117 -6.93 -23.59 -26.08
CA ALA A 117 -5.53 -23.34 -26.39
C ALA A 117 -4.68 -24.49 -25.86
N GLY A 118 -4.12 -25.31 -26.76
CA GLY A 118 -3.24 -26.42 -26.38
C GLY A 118 -3.94 -27.58 -25.66
N GLY A 119 -5.23 -27.82 -25.94
CA GLY A 119 -6.02 -28.90 -25.32
C GLY A 119 -6.60 -28.57 -23.94
N ILE A 120 -6.45 -27.32 -23.50
CA ILE A 120 -7.08 -26.80 -22.27
C ILE A 120 -8.12 -25.76 -22.70
N THR A 121 -9.38 -26.01 -22.37
CA THR A 121 -10.47 -25.04 -22.52
C THR A 121 -10.36 -24.00 -21.41
N GLY A 122 -10.17 -22.74 -21.80
CA GLY A 122 -10.11 -21.60 -20.89
C GLY A 122 -11.19 -20.57 -21.20
N GLU A 123 -11.68 -19.89 -20.17
CA GLU A 123 -12.58 -18.76 -20.31
C GLU A 123 -11.79 -17.45 -20.44
N TYR A 124 -12.16 -16.65 -21.43
CA TYR A 124 -11.54 -15.38 -21.74
C TYR A 124 -12.59 -14.29 -21.85
N LEU A 125 -12.27 -13.13 -21.29
CA LEU A 125 -13.02 -11.91 -21.45
C LEU A 125 -12.55 -11.21 -22.74
N MET A 126 -13.49 -10.90 -23.63
CA MET A 126 -13.22 -10.20 -24.89
C MET A 126 -13.39 -8.70 -24.70
N LEU A 127 -12.36 -7.93 -25.06
CA LEU A 127 -12.38 -6.47 -25.09
C LEU A 127 -12.14 -5.97 -26.51
N THR A 128 -12.90 -4.97 -26.93
CA THR A 128 -12.70 -4.27 -28.22
C THR A 128 -12.09 -2.90 -27.97
N TYR A 129 -11.03 -2.60 -28.74
CA TYR A 129 -10.27 -1.35 -28.72
C TYR A 129 -10.47 -0.58 -30.03
N ALA A 130 -9.79 0.58 -30.16
CA ALA A 130 -9.82 1.35 -31.40
C ALA A 130 -9.36 0.49 -32.60
N ASN A 131 -9.90 0.79 -33.79
CA ASN A 131 -9.68 0.04 -35.04
C ASN A 131 -10.19 -1.42 -35.02
N ASP A 132 -11.23 -1.72 -34.24
CA ASP A 132 -11.78 -3.08 -34.08
C ASP A 132 -10.76 -4.11 -33.55
N ALA A 133 -9.71 -3.65 -32.87
CA ALA A 133 -8.71 -4.53 -32.29
C ALA A 133 -9.30 -5.29 -31.08
N LYS A 134 -9.16 -6.61 -31.06
CA LYS A 134 -9.70 -7.48 -30.01
C LYS A 134 -8.60 -7.96 -29.08
N LEU A 135 -8.84 -7.85 -27.77
CA LEU A 135 -7.98 -8.37 -26.72
C LEU A 135 -8.73 -9.46 -25.96
N TYR A 136 -8.08 -10.60 -25.76
CA TYR A 136 -8.60 -11.71 -24.96
C TYR A 136 -7.86 -11.76 -23.64
N VAL A 137 -8.57 -11.53 -22.54
CA VAL A 137 -8.01 -11.51 -21.19
C VAL A 137 -8.50 -12.75 -20.44
N PRO A 138 -7.61 -13.61 -19.92
CA PRO A 138 -8.04 -14.78 -19.18
C PRO A 138 -8.74 -14.38 -17.87
N VAL A 139 -9.71 -15.18 -17.42
CA VAL A 139 -10.46 -14.94 -16.16
C VAL A 139 -9.53 -14.84 -14.93
N SER A 140 -8.37 -15.50 -14.96
CA SER A 140 -7.33 -15.38 -13.92
C SER A 140 -6.78 -13.94 -13.77
N SER A 141 -6.83 -13.15 -14.84
CA SER A 141 -6.26 -11.80 -14.92
C SER A 141 -7.31 -10.69 -14.80
N LEU A 142 -8.53 -11.00 -14.34
CA LEU A 142 -9.59 -10.00 -14.15
C LEU A 142 -9.23 -8.90 -13.13
N HIS A 143 -8.27 -9.15 -12.25
CA HIS A 143 -7.76 -8.15 -11.31
C HIS A 143 -7.09 -6.95 -11.99
N LEU A 144 -6.69 -7.07 -13.26
CA LEU A 144 -6.14 -5.98 -14.07
C LEU A 144 -7.22 -5.12 -14.75
N ILE A 145 -8.48 -5.55 -14.62
CA ILE A 145 -9.64 -4.95 -15.27
C ILE A 145 -10.42 -4.13 -14.24
N SER A 146 -10.88 -2.96 -14.65
CA SER A 146 -11.70 -2.08 -13.82
C SER A 146 -12.76 -1.39 -14.66
N ARG A 147 -13.93 -1.12 -14.07
CA ARG A 147 -14.98 -0.34 -14.75
C ARG A 147 -14.51 1.09 -14.96
N TYR A 148 -14.82 1.68 -16.11
CA TYR A 148 -14.57 3.10 -16.35
C TYR A 148 -15.49 3.96 -15.46
N ALA A 149 -14.90 4.87 -14.68
CA ALA A 149 -15.63 5.77 -13.78
C ALA A 149 -15.37 7.27 -14.07
N GLY A 150 -14.80 7.58 -15.24
CA GLY A 150 -14.28 8.90 -15.59
C GLY A 150 -15.27 9.86 -16.26
N GLY A 151 -16.57 9.58 -16.24
CA GLY A 151 -17.61 10.41 -16.88
C GLY A 151 -18.69 9.58 -17.56
N ALA A 152 -19.47 10.21 -18.45
CA ALA A 152 -20.52 9.54 -19.22
C ALA A 152 -19.94 8.39 -20.06
N GLU A 153 -20.59 7.22 -20.01
CA GLU A 153 -20.12 5.99 -20.69
C GLU A 153 -19.99 6.16 -22.20
N GLU A 154 -20.78 7.06 -22.81
CA GLU A 154 -20.75 7.36 -24.25
C GLU A 154 -19.48 8.12 -24.70
N ASN A 155 -18.89 8.94 -23.82
CA ASN A 155 -17.71 9.74 -24.13
C ASN A 155 -16.40 9.07 -23.72
N ALA A 156 -16.45 7.80 -23.31
CA ALA A 156 -15.26 7.06 -22.92
C ALA A 156 -14.28 6.95 -24.11
N PRO A 157 -13.03 7.43 -23.97
CA PRO A 157 -12.06 7.36 -25.05
C PRO A 157 -11.72 5.91 -25.36
N LEU A 158 -11.62 5.54 -26.64
CA LEU A 158 -11.05 4.25 -27.04
C LEU A 158 -9.55 4.41 -27.29
N HIS A 159 -8.74 3.58 -26.64
CA HIS A 159 -7.30 3.55 -26.89
C HIS A 159 -6.94 2.50 -27.94
N LYS A 160 -5.77 2.69 -28.57
CA LYS A 160 -5.20 1.73 -29.51
C LYS A 160 -4.36 0.72 -28.74
N LEU A 161 -4.55 -0.55 -29.05
CA LEU A 161 -3.77 -1.64 -28.46
C LEU A 161 -2.30 -1.51 -28.89
N GLY A 162 -1.39 -1.54 -27.91
CA GLY A 162 0.06 -1.36 -28.14
C GLY A 162 0.52 0.08 -28.38
N GLY A 163 -0.37 1.09 -28.23
CA GLY A 163 0.01 2.49 -28.37
C GLY A 163 0.54 3.10 -27.06
N ASP A 164 1.56 3.96 -27.17
CA ASP A 164 2.14 4.68 -26.01
C ASP A 164 1.22 5.76 -25.42
N ALA A 165 0.09 6.05 -26.06
CA ALA A 165 -0.83 7.10 -25.64
C ALA A 165 -1.33 6.88 -24.20
N TRP A 166 -1.68 5.64 -23.86
CA TRP A 166 -2.10 5.28 -22.51
C TRP A 166 -0.97 5.40 -21.50
N THR A 167 0.21 4.87 -21.83
CA THR A 167 1.40 4.94 -20.96
C THR A 167 1.76 6.38 -20.64
N ARG A 168 1.78 7.27 -21.64
CA ARG A 168 2.03 8.71 -21.47
C ARG A 168 0.94 9.39 -20.65
N ALA A 169 -0.33 9.08 -20.92
CA ALA A 169 -1.45 9.62 -20.15
C ALA A 169 -1.39 9.19 -18.67
N ARG A 170 -1.06 7.92 -18.40
CA ARG A 170 -0.86 7.38 -17.07
C ARG A 170 0.30 8.05 -16.35
N GLN A 171 1.43 8.23 -17.03
CA GLN A 171 2.60 8.92 -16.46
C GLN A 171 2.26 10.36 -16.08
N LYS A 172 1.63 11.10 -17.00
CA LYS A 172 1.20 12.48 -16.76
C LYS A 172 0.17 12.59 -15.63
N ALA A 173 -0.74 11.62 -15.51
CA ALA A 173 -1.69 11.57 -14.40
C ALA A 173 -1.00 11.28 -13.07
N ALA A 174 -0.04 10.36 -13.04
CA ALA A 174 0.74 10.05 -11.84
C ALA A 174 1.57 11.24 -11.35
N GLU A 175 2.18 12.00 -12.27
CA GLU A 175 2.90 13.24 -11.97
C GLU A 175 1.96 14.27 -11.35
N LYS A 176 0.82 14.57 -11.98
CA LYS A 176 -0.16 15.51 -11.43
C LYS A 176 -0.66 15.13 -10.04
N VAL A 177 -0.93 13.84 -9.82
CA VAL A 177 -1.39 13.36 -8.50
C VAL A 177 -0.32 13.57 -7.44
N ARG A 178 0.95 13.35 -7.80
CA ARG A 178 2.09 13.59 -6.90
C ARG A 178 2.23 15.08 -6.57
N ASP A 179 2.07 15.96 -7.55
CA ASP A 179 2.17 17.41 -7.34
C ASP A 179 1.07 17.91 -6.40
N VAL A 180 -0.19 17.49 -6.63
CA VAL A 180 -1.32 17.84 -5.75
C VAL A 180 -1.12 17.27 -4.34
N ALA A 181 -0.60 16.05 -4.21
CA ALA A 181 -0.33 15.46 -2.91
C ALA A 181 0.76 16.23 -2.14
N ALA A 182 1.80 16.73 -2.84
CA ALA A 182 2.83 17.57 -2.25
C ALA A 182 2.26 18.91 -1.80
N GLU A 183 1.46 19.58 -2.64
CA GLU A 183 0.80 20.84 -2.31
C GLU A 183 -0.11 20.70 -1.08
N LEU A 184 -0.91 19.64 -1.02
CA LEU A 184 -1.75 19.36 0.15
C LEU A 184 -0.90 19.12 1.40
N LEU A 185 0.19 18.35 1.29
CA LEU A 185 1.10 18.10 2.41
C LEU A 185 1.70 19.40 2.95
N ASP A 186 2.12 20.30 2.06
CA ASP A 186 2.66 21.62 2.42
C ASP A 186 1.60 22.50 3.10
N ILE A 187 0.36 22.53 2.60
CA ILE A 187 -0.76 23.23 3.23
C ILE A 187 -1.03 22.68 4.65
N TYR A 188 -1.02 21.35 4.81
CA TYR A 188 -1.22 20.74 6.12
C TYR A 188 -0.05 21.01 7.08
N ALA A 189 1.19 21.02 6.58
CA ALA A 189 2.36 21.36 7.37
C ALA A 189 2.33 22.83 7.84
N GLN A 190 1.94 23.75 6.96
CA GLN A 190 1.81 25.16 7.29
C GLN A 190 0.68 25.41 8.30
N ARG A 191 -0.48 24.74 8.13
CA ARG A 191 -1.58 24.78 9.12
C ARG A 191 -1.19 24.20 10.48
N ALA A 192 -0.30 23.21 10.52
CA ALA A 192 0.17 22.65 11.78
C ALA A 192 1.23 23.54 12.47
N ALA A 193 1.99 24.31 11.68
CA ALA A 193 3.01 25.23 12.18
C ALA A 193 2.41 26.57 12.67
N GLU A 194 1.31 27.03 12.06
CA GLU A 194 0.51 28.14 12.56
C GLU A 194 -0.26 27.67 13.80
N GLY A 195 0.25 28.01 14.99
CA GLY A 195 -0.40 27.69 16.27
C GLY A 195 -1.85 28.18 16.28
N GLY A 196 -2.79 27.24 16.37
CA GLY A 196 -4.22 27.53 16.35
C GLY A 196 -4.65 28.44 17.50
N PHE A 197 -5.61 29.33 17.22
CA PHE A 197 -6.29 30.12 18.23
C PHE A 197 -7.36 29.25 18.90
N CYS A 198 -7.22 28.96 20.20
CA CYS A 198 -8.31 28.39 21.00
C CYS A 198 -9.31 29.50 21.34
N LEU A 199 -10.59 29.28 21.03
CA LEU A 199 -11.72 30.10 21.52
C LEU A 199 -12.18 29.63 22.90
#